data_AF-A0AAV2DJJ3-F1
#
_entry.id   AF-A0AAV2DJJ3-F1
#
_cell.length_a   1.000
_cell.length_b   1.000
_cell.length_c   1.000
_cell.angle_alpha   90.00
_cell.angle_beta   90.00
_cell.angle_gamma   90.00
#
_symmetry.space_group_name_H-M   'P 1'
#
loop_
_entity.id
_entity.type
_entity.pdbx_description
1 polymer ?
#
loop_
_entity_poly.entity_id
_entity_poly.type
_entity_poly.pdbx_seq_one_letter_code
_entity_poly.pdbx_strand_id
1 'polypeptide(L)'
;MEDVITEIPPPSRFFQEDLNNFAPPSQPLPSPFLLFSDPKTEPLRPSLLIIAISPPSLYLFDNLCTKTLIGSLILPEIPFSGNSIEPTPADKCCNIYELNGAANLTLLVSLKCPVSAERFNIVAKLLVGKQIIPERVLILGSVQSQNFRGKLSPDETYAFKLETLAERGKGSDSGASSLLEGLDYFPSGSMVDGLAAALLSQCQMRNIRGTLCVSWPDHGSSVVAQVRSLLQKNVLHGFDLSSSAGVEDKHLRITQIKDYPFDSELYT
;
A
#
# COMPACT_ATOMS: atom_id res chain seq x y z
N MET A 1 -26.20 -59.92 36.73
CA MET A 1 -25.60 -58.58 36.55
C MET A 1 -25.56 -58.38 35.05
N GLU A 2 -26.48 -57.57 34.54
CA GLU A 2 -26.66 -57.36 33.10
C GLU A 2 -25.57 -56.40 32.62
N ASP A 3 -24.75 -56.84 31.66
CA ASP A 3 -23.76 -56.01 30.99
C ASP A 3 -24.49 -54.93 30.19
N VAL A 4 -24.36 -53.69 30.63
CA VAL A 4 -24.86 -52.51 29.91
C VAL A 4 -23.95 -52.33 28.69
N ILE A 5 -24.40 -52.82 27.54
CA ILE A 5 -23.85 -52.42 26.24
C ILE A 5 -24.20 -50.94 26.06
N THR A 6 -23.36 -50.05 26.55
CA THR A 6 -23.44 -48.63 26.17
C THR A 6 -22.99 -48.52 24.72
N GLU A 7 -23.91 -48.29 23.80
CA GLU A 7 -23.66 -48.01 22.37
C GLU A 7 -22.86 -46.73 22.11
N ILE A 8 -22.38 -46.05 23.15
CA ILE A 8 -21.64 -44.80 23.02
C ILE A 8 -20.20 -45.18 22.67
N PRO A 9 -19.70 -44.84 21.47
CA PRO A 9 -18.32 -45.11 21.12
C PRO A 9 -17.39 -44.38 22.11
N PRO A 10 -16.22 -44.96 22.44
CA PRO A 10 -15.28 -44.33 23.35
C PRO A 10 -14.88 -42.95 22.81
N PRO A 11 -14.68 -41.95 23.70
CA PRO A 11 -14.31 -40.61 23.27
C PRO A 11 -13.04 -40.67 22.40
N SER A 12 -13.05 -39.93 21.29
CA SER A 12 -11.91 -39.85 20.37
C SER A 12 -10.62 -39.56 21.15
N ARG A 13 -9.58 -40.37 20.90
CA ARG A 13 -8.23 -40.12 21.45
C ARG A 13 -7.51 -38.98 20.74
N PHE A 14 -8.01 -38.57 19.58
CA PHE A 14 -7.44 -37.46 18.83
C PHE A 14 -8.04 -36.16 19.31
N PHE A 15 -7.17 -35.21 19.65
CA PHE A 15 -7.57 -33.83 19.79
C PHE A 15 -7.91 -33.25 18.41
N GLN A 16 -8.71 -32.19 18.37
CA GLN A 16 -9.08 -31.53 17.12
C GLN A 16 -7.84 -31.12 16.29
N GLU A 17 -6.76 -30.75 16.97
CA GLU A 17 -5.45 -30.42 16.38
C GLU A 17 -4.77 -31.64 15.72
N ASP A 18 -4.93 -32.84 16.30
CA ASP A 18 -4.41 -34.07 15.70
C ASP A 18 -5.17 -34.45 14.43
N LEU A 19 -6.48 -34.18 14.41
CA LEU A 19 -7.33 -34.39 13.24
C LEU A 19 -6.96 -33.45 12.08
N ASN A 20 -6.44 -32.26 12.37
CA ASN A 20 -5.98 -31.32 11.35
C ASN A 20 -4.77 -31.85 10.54
N ASN A 21 -3.97 -32.78 11.09
CA ASN A 21 -2.89 -33.43 10.34
C ASN A 21 -3.39 -34.38 9.24
N PHE A 22 -4.64 -34.84 9.36
CA PHE A 22 -5.29 -35.68 8.35
C PHE A 22 -6.16 -34.87 7.39
N ALA A 23 -6.31 -33.56 7.64
CA ALA A 23 -6.98 -32.68 6.70
C ALA A 23 -6.10 -32.51 5.45
N PRO A 24 -6.68 -32.58 4.25
CA PRO A 24 -5.94 -32.22 3.04
C PRO A 24 -5.44 -30.78 3.16
N PRO A 25 -4.27 -30.44 2.58
CA PRO A 25 -3.78 -29.07 2.59
C PRO A 25 -4.86 -28.15 2.02
N SER A 26 -5.04 -26.98 2.63
CA SER A 26 -5.99 -25.99 2.15
C SER A 26 -5.71 -25.67 0.68
N GLN A 27 -6.78 -25.48 -0.10
CA GLN A 27 -6.63 -25.11 -1.50
C GLN A 27 -5.86 -23.78 -1.59
N PRO A 28 -4.88 -23.66 -2.51
CA PRO A 28 -4.12 -22.44 -2.65
C PRO A 28 -5.06 -21.30 -3.03
N LEU A 29 -4.96 -20.19 -2.31
CA LEU A 29 -5.79 -19.02 -2.61
C LEU A 29 -5.49 -18.51 -4.03
N PRO A 30 -6.51 -18.12 -4.80
CA PRO A 30 -6.31 -17.56 -6.14
C PRO A 30 -5.33 -16.38 -6.10
N SER A 31 -4.46 -16.29 -7.10
CA SER A 31 -3.41 -15.26 -7.11
C SER A 31 -3.99 -13.89 -7.48
N PRO A 32 -3.50 -12.81 -6.87
CA PRO A 32 -3.84 -11.47 -7.32
C PRO A 32 -3.31 -11.21 -8.73
N PHE A 33 -3.97 -10.31 -9.46
CA PHE A 33 -3.62 -10.00 -10.84
C PHE A 33 -3.96 -8.55 -11.20
N LEU A 34 -3.32 -8.05 -12.25
CA LEU A 34 -3.57 -6.73 -12.80
C LEU A 34 -4.57 -6.83 -13.94
N LEU A 35 -5.53 -5.92 -13.96
CA LEU A 35 -6.52 -5.77 -15.03
C LEU A 35 -6.37 -4.37 -15.63
N PHE A 36 -6.00 -4.29 -16.92
CA PHE A 36 -5.85 -3.03 -17.64
C PHE A 36 -7.03 -2.80 -18.59
N SER A 37 -7.39 -1.53 -18.79
CA SER A 37 -8.51 -1.13 -19.64
C SER A 37 -8.21 -1.25 -21.14
N ASP A 38 -6.97 -0.99 -21.56
CA ASP A 38 -6.51 -1.27 -22.93
C ASP A 38 -5.61 -2.52 -22.90
N PRO A 39 -6.00 -3.65 -23.53
CA PRO A 39 -5.23 -4.89 -23.51
C PRO A 39 -3.99 -4.87 -24.41
N LYS A 40 -3.53 -3.70 -24.89
CA LYS A 40 -2.30 -3.60 -25.69
C LYS A 40 -1.13 -4.27 -24.96
N THR A 41 -0.57 -5.24 -25.66
CA THR A 41 0.26 -6.36 -25.21
C THR A 41 1.68 -5.98 -24.79
N GLU A 42 1.90 -4.79 -24.24
CA GLU A 42 3.22 -4.32 -23.84
C GLU A 42 3.28 -4.01 -22.35
N PRO A 43 4.41 -4.34 -21.70
CA PRO A 43 4.62 -3.97 -20.31
C PRO A 43 4.70 -2.43 -20.21
N LEU A 44 3.98 -1.86 -19.26
CA LEU A 44 4.04 -0.43 -18.96
C LEU A 44 5.43 -0.09 -18.43
N ARG A 45 6.07 0.92 -19.04
CA ARG A 45 7.41 1.39 -18.65
C ARG A 45 7.39 2.84 -18.21
N PRO A 46 6.79 3.15 -17.06
CA PRO A 46 6.78 4.53 -16.57
C PRO A 46 8.17 4.97 -16.14
N SER A 47 8.46 6.24 -16.37
CA SER A 47 9.64 6.91 -15.80
C SER A 47 9.55 6.98 -14.27
N LEU A 48 8.33 7.15 -13.75
CA LEU A 48 8.04 7.20 -12.33
C LEU A 48 6.75 6.44 -12.01
N LEU A 49 6.84 5.54 -11.02
CA LEU A 49 5.69 4.88 -10.42
C LEU A 49 5.51 5.38 -8.99
N ILE A 50 4.40 6.07 -8.73
CA ILE A 50 4.00 6.53 -7.40
C ILE A 50 3.03 5.52 -6.81
N ILE A 51 3.30 5.02 -5.61
CA ILE A 51 2.45 4.06 -4.90
C ILE A 51 1.98 4.71 -3.61
N ALA A 52 0.69 5.07 -3.57
CA ALA A 52 0.02 5.66 -2.43
C ALA A 52 -0.61 4.55 -1.57
N ILE A 53 -0.14 4.45 -0.33
CA ILE A 53 -0.58 3.46 0.66
C ILE A 53 -1.11 4.16 1.90
N SER A 54 -0.46 5.24 2.33
CA SER A 54 -0.88 5.97 3.53
C SER A 54 -2.15 6.78 3.31
N PRO A 55 -3.04 6.88 4.31
CA PRO A 55 -4.23 7.73 4.23
C PRO A 55 -3.98 9.17 3.73
N PRO A 56 -2.94 9.91 4.19
CA PRO A 56 -2.69 11.26 3.70
C PRO A 56 -2.32 11.28 2.22
N SER A 57 -1.58 10.28 1.73
CA SER A 57 -1.26 10.19 0.31
C SER A 57 -2.49 9.86 -0.54
N LEU A 58 -3.31 8.90 -0.10
CA LEU A 58 -4.56 8.54 -0.77
C LEU A 58 -5.51 9.73 -0.86
N TYR A 59 -5.67 10.49 0.23
CA TYR A 59 -6.48 11.71 0.24
C TYR A 59 -5.99 12.76 -0.76
N LEU A 60 -4.67 12.97 -0.87
CA LEU A 60 -4.10 13.90 -1.84
C LEU A 60 -4.41 13.49 -3.28
N PHE A 61 -4.21 12.21 -3.59
CA PHE A 61 -4.41 11.72 -4.95
C PHE A 61 -5.87 11.54 -5.33
N ASP A 62 -6.77 11.30 -4.40
CA ASP A 62 -8.21 11.25 -4.68
C ASP A 62 -8.72 12.58 -5.21
N ASN A 63 -8.23 13.69 -4.66
CA ASN A 63 -8.59 15.05 -5.08
C ASN A 63 -7.88 15.54 -6.35
N LEU A 64 -6.95 14.75 -6.89
CA LEU A 64 -6.19 15.12 -8.08
C LEU A 64 -7.06 14.98 -9.35
N CYS A 65 -7.28 16.07 -10.09
CA CYS A 65 -8.16 16.08 -11.26
C CYS A 65 -7.48 15.57 -12.56
N THR A 66 -6.15 15.62 -12.64
CA THR A 66 -5.38 15.24 -13.84
C THR A 66 -4.95 13.77 -13.84
N LYS A 67 -5.89 12.84 -13.62
CA LYS A 67 -5.62 11.39 -13.65
C LYS A 67 -6.62 10.62 -14.51
N THR A 68 -6.13 9.66 -15.30
CA THR A 68 -6.94 8.73 -16.11
C THR A 68 -6.80 7.33 -15.56
N LEU A 69 -7.92 6.64 -15.33
CA LEU A 69 -7.90 5.25 -14.87
C LEU A 69 -7.46 4.34 -16.03
N ILE A 70 -6.36 3.60 -15.84
CA ILE A 70 -5.82 2.69 -16.86
C ILE A 70 -5.93 1.22 -16.46
N GLY A 71 -6.18 0.93 -15.18
CA GLY A 71 -6.32 -0.42 -14.68
C GLY A 71 -6.55 -0.51 -13.18
N SER A 72 -6.60 -1.74 -12.68
CA SER A 72 -6.81 -2.04 -11.26
C SER A 72 -6.07 -3.33 -10.88
N LEU A 73 -5.62 -3.41 -9.63
CA LEU A 73 -5.13 -4.62 -8.98
C LEU A 73 -6.31 -5.33 -8.33
N ILE A 74 -6.56 -6.55 -8.79
CA ILE A 74 -7.63 -7.40 -8.28
C ILE A 74 -7.06 -8.33 -7.21
N LEU A 75 -7.59 -8.21 -6.00
CA LEU A 75 -7.36 -9.12 -4.89
C LEU A 75 -8.60 -10.02 -4.74
N PRO A 76 -8.51 -11.31 -5.08
CA PRO A 76 -9.68 -12.20 -5.09
C PRO A 76 -10.41 -12.32 -3.75
N GLU A 77 -9.68 -12.14 -2.64
CA GLU A 77 -10.22 -12.17 -1.28
C GLU A 77 -11.05 -10.94 -0.90
N ILE A 78 -10.98 -9.84 -1.66
CA ILE A 78 -11.70 -8.61 -1.33
C ILE A 78 -12.99 -8.55 -2.16
N PRO A 79 -14.17 -8.52 -1.51
CA PRO A 79 -15.42 -8.42 -2.24
C PRO A 79 -15.55 -7.04 -2.88
N PHE A 80 -16.04 -7.02 -4.12
CA PHE A 80 -16.40 -5.79 -4.83
C PHE A 80 -17.75 -5.21 -4.40
N SER A 81 -18.45 -5.85 -3.47
CA SER A 81 -19.76 -5.40 -2.99
C SER A 81 -19.65 -4.02 -2.35
N GLY A 82 -20.53 -3.10 -2.77
CA GLY A 82 -20.54 -1.73 -2.29
C GLY A 82 -19.55 -0.79 -2.99
N ASN A 83 -18.76 -1.27 -3.96
CA ASN A 83 -17.96 -0.40 -4.80
C ASN A 83 -18.82 0.23 -5.91
N SER A 84 -18.56 1.50 -6.19
CA SER A 84 -19.16 2.21 -7.32
C SER A 84 -18.50 1.80 -8.66
N ILE A 85 -19.20 2.05 -9.77
CA ILE A 85 -18.66 1.86 -11.13
C ILE A 85 -17.55 2.89 -11.38
N GLU A 86 -17.76 4.13 -10.93
CA GLU A 86 -16.74 5.17 -10.92
C GLU A 86 -15.99 5.17 -9.59
N PRO A 87 -14.65 5.34 -9.60
CA PRO A 87 -13.83 5.22 -8.40
C PRO A 87 -14.16 6.32 -7.38
N THR A 88 -14.71 5.91 -6.24
CA THR A 88 -14.99 6.78 -5.11
C THR A 88 -13.94 6.63 -4.00
N PRO A 89 -13.79 7.61 -3.10
CA PRO A 89 -12.96 7.47 -1.90
C PRO A 89 -13.44 6.37 -0.94
N ALA A 90 -14.69 5.90 -1.04
CA ALA A 90 -15.23 4.86 -0.19
C ALA A 90 -14.96 3.43 -0.70
N ASP A 91 -14.60 3.30 -1.98
CA ASP A 91 -14.40 2.00 -2.62
C ASP A 91 -13.17 1.29 -2.07
N LYS A 92 -13.31 -0.01 -1.81
CA LYS A 92 -12.22 -0.90 -1.41
C LYS A 92 -11.51 -1.43 -2.65
N CYS A 93 -10.94 -0.53 -3.45
CA CYS A 93 -10.29 -0.88 -4.70
C CYS A 93 -8.81 -0.44 -4.71
N CYS A 94 -8.04 -1.07 -5.59
CA CYS A 94 -6.63 -0.80 -5.72
C CYS A 94 -6.36 -0.38 -7.18
N ASN A 95 -6.49 0.91 -7.47
CA ASN A 95 -6.57 1.44 -8.83
C ASN A 95 -5.23 1.95 -9.34
N ILE A 96 -5.05 1.86 -10.66
CA ILE A 96 -3.86 2.30 -11.38
C ILE A 96 -4.28 3.41 -12.33
N TYR A 97 -3.69 4.57 -12.13
CA TYR A 97 -3.95 5.77 -12.90
C TYR A 97 -2.70 6.19 -13.67
N GLU A 98 -2.90 6.77 -14.83
CA GLU A 98 -1.92 7.57 -15.55
C GLU A 98 -2.11 9.04 -15.16
N LEU A 99 -1.02 9.73 -14.80
CA LEU A 99 -1.05 11.15 -14.48
C LEU A 99 -0.85 11.97 -15.76
N ASN A 100 -1.90 12.68 -16.17
CA ASN A 100 -1.90 13.50 -17.38
C ASN A 100 -1.14 14.80 -17.13
N GLY A 101 -0.28 15.19 -18.08
CA GLY A 101 0.47 16.45 -18.03
C GLY A 101 1.93 16.33 -17.59
N ALA A 102 2.42 15.13 -17.26
CA ALA A 102 3.85 14.89 -17.10
C ALA A 102 4.54 14.75 -18.47
N ALA A 103 5.78 15.22 -18.60
CA ALA A 103 6.57 15.09 -19.82
C ALA A 103 6.88 13.62 -20.17
N ASN A 104 6.95 12.76 -19.15
CA ASN A 104 7.18 11.32 -19.26
C ASN A 104 6.04 10.56 -18.59
N LEU A 105 5.79 9.32 -19.05
CA LEU A 105 4.78 8.44 -18.47
C LEU A 105 5.00 8.29 -16.96
N THR A 106 4.02 8.73 -16.19
CA THR A 106 3.99 8.64 -14.72
C THR A 106 2.74 7.91 -14.30
N LEU A 107 2.91 6.82 -13.56
CA LEU A 107 1.79 6.02 -13.07
C LEU A 107 1.61 6.24 -11.58
N LEU A 108 0.35 6.25 -11.16
CA LEU A 108 -0.07 6.33 -9.78
C LEU A 108 -0.87 5.07 -9.43
N VAL A 109 -0.43 4.35 -8.41
CA VAL A 109 -1.16 3.22 -7.83
C VAL A 109 -1.72 3.68 -6.49
N SER A 110 -3.04 3.67 -6.37
CA SER A 110 -3.75 4.00 -5.12
C SER A 110 -4.29 2.73 -4.48
N LEU A 111 -3.71 2.33 -3.34
CA LEU A 111 -4.14 1.15 -2.61
C LEU A 111 -5.09 1.54 -1.48
N LYS A 112 -6.41 1.52 -1.75
CA LYS A 112 -7.45 1.77 -0.72
C LYS A 112 -7.92 0.49 -0.04
N CYS A 113 -7.54 -0.66 -0.60
CA CYS A 113 -7.95 -1.97 -0.15
C CYS A 113 -6.89 -2.55 0.83
N PRO A 114 -7.28 -3.06 2.01
CA PRO A 114 -6.33 -3.65 2.95
C PRO A 114 -5.76 -4.93 2.35
N VAL A 115 -4.45 -4.99 2.20
CA VAL A 115 -3.74 -6.18 1.68
C VAL A 115 -3.34 -7.06 2.85
N SER A 116 -3.68 -8.34 2.84
CA SER A 116 -3.23 -9.28 3.88
C SER A 116 -1.71 -9.44 3.85
N ALA A 117 -1.10 -9.66 5.01
CA ALA A 117 0.36 -9.81 5.13
C ALA A 117 0.93 -10.95 4.29
N GLU A 118 0.16 -12.03 4.13
CA GLU A 118 0.48 -13.19 3.30
C GLU A 118 0.62 -12.82 1.80
N ARG A 119 0.04 -11.69 1.39
CA ARG A 119 -0.02 -11.24 -0.01
C ARG A 119 0.96 -10.13 -0.34
N PHE A 120 1.61 -9.50 0.64
CA PHE A 120 2.50 -8.36 0.38
C PHE A 120 3.58 -8.67 -0.66
N ASN A 121 4.21 -9.84 -0.58
CA ASN A 121 5.27 -10.22 -1.50
C ASN A 121 4.78 -10.40 -2.94
N ILE A 122 3.62 -11.06 -3.13
CA ILE A 122 3.06 -11.29 -4.47
C ILE A 122 2.52 -9.99 -5.07
N VAL A 123 1.88 -9.14 -4.27
CA VAL A 123 1.40 -7.82 -4.71
C VAL A 123 2.57 -6.92 -5.09
N ALA A 124 3.64 -6.88 -4.28
CA ALA A 124 4.85 -6.13 -4.61
C ALA A 124 5.49 -6.63 -5.92
N LYS A 125 5.53 -7.95 -6.15
CA LYS A 125 6.01 -8.55 -7.40
C LYS A 125 5.15 -8.22 -8.62
N LEU A 126 3.84 -8.00 -8.45
CA LEU A 126 2.93 -7.62 -9.52
C LEU A 126 3.11 -6.14 -9.89
N LEU A 127 3.12 -5.25 -8.88
CA LEU A 127 3.23 -3.81 -9.06
C LEU A 127 4.63 -3.38 -9.54
N VAL A 128 5.68 -4.05 -9.06
CA VAL A 128 7.08 -3.82 -9.48
C VAL A 128 7.59 -5.13 -10.09
N GLY A 129 7.22 -5.33 -11.36
CA GLY A 129 7.09 -6.67 -11.93
C GLY A 129 7.43 -6.77 -13.39
N LYS A 130 6.80 -7.74 -14.06
CA LYS A 130 6.94 -7.93 -15.52
C LYS A 130 5.99 -7.03 -16.31
N GLN A 131 4.80 -6.77 -15.77
CA GLN A 131 3.76 -5.97 -16.45
C GLN A 131 3.97 -4.47 -16.27
N ILE A 132 4.51 -4.06 -15.12
CA ILE A 132 4.88 -2.66 -14.84
C ILE A 132 6.37 -2.68 -14.50
N ILE A 133 7.18 -2.05 -15.36
CA ILE A 133 8.64 -1.98 -15.26
C ILE A 133 9.01 -0.49 -15.12
N PRO A 134 8.97 0.05 -13.89
CA PRO A 134 9.26 1.45 -13.66
C PRO A 134 10.78 1.74 -13.67
N GLU A 135 11.17 2.93 -14.15
CA GLU A 135 12.54 3.41 -14.07
C GLU A 135 12.91 3.91 -12.66
N ARG A 136 11.92 4.47 -11.95
CA ARG A 136 11.99 4.95 -10.57
C ARG A 136 10.65 4.73 -9.85
N VAL A 137 10.69 4.46 -8.55
CA VAL A 137 9.51 4.20 -7.72
C VAL A 137 9.50 5.10 -6.50
N LEU A 138 8.37 5.75 -6.24
CA LEU A 138 8.08 6.48 -5.01
C LEU A 138 6.98 5.73 -4.25
N ILE A 139 7.24 5.36 -3.00
CA ILE A 139 6.26 4.72 -2.13
C ILE A 139 5.91 5.70 -1.02
N LEU A 140 4.63 5.97 -0.83
CA LEU A 140 4.10 6.85 0.20
C LEU A 140 3.40 6.00 1.25
N GLY A 141 4.12 5.73 2.33
CA GLY A 141 3.69 4.94 3.47
C GLY A 141 3.52 5.79 4.72
N SER A 142 3.08 5.12 5.78
CA SER A 142 2.92 5.71 7.10
C SER A 142 3.73 4.93 8.12
N VAL A 143 4.23 5.61 9.15
CA VAL A 143 4.96 4.97 10.24
C VAL A 143 3.96 4.50 11.29
N GLN A 144 4.04 3.24 11.71
CA GLN A 144 3.33 2.82 12.91
C GLN A 144 4.16 3.18 14.14
N SER A 145 3.53 3.77 15.17
CA SER A 145 4.21 4.19 16.41
C SER A 145 4.98 3.04 17.07
N GLN A 146 4.44 1.82 17.01
CA GLN A 146 5.06 0.60 17.54
C GLN A 146 6.38 0.21 16.86
N ASN A 147 6.58 0.64 15.61
CA ASN A 147 7.74 0.30 14.81
C ASN A 147 8.81 1.42 14.83
N PHE A 148 8.53 2.54 15.51
CA PHE A 148 9.43 3.67 15.60
C PHE A 148 10.22 3.68 16.91
N ARG A 149 11.54 3.74 16.81
CA ARG A 149 12.42 3.88 17.97
C ARG A 149 12.56 5.34 18.34
N GLY A 150 11.72 5.79 19.27
CA GLY A 150 11.74 7.16 19.78
C GLY A 150 10.37 7.56 20.32
N LYS A 151 10.15 8.87 20.45
CA LYS A 151 8.82 9.43 20.74
C LYS A 151 8.26 10.02 19.46
N LEU A 152 7.10 9.53 19.05
CA LEU A 152 6.28 10.15 18.02
C LEU A 152 5.06 10.76 18.71
N SER A 153 5.08 12.08 18.88
CA SER A 153 3.90 12.80 19.37
C SER A 153 2.84 12.86 18.26
N PRO A 154 1.55 12.64 18.55
CA PRO A 154 0.49 12.83 17.55
C PRO A 154 0.35 14.31 17.11
N ASP A 155 0.82 15.25 17.93
CA ASP A 155 0.76 16.69 17.62
C ASP A 155 1.89 17.15 16.69
N GLU A 156 2.91 16.31 16.48
CA GLU A 156 4.08 16.61 15.67
C GLU A 156 4.01 15.88 14.32
N THR A 157 4.34 16.59 13.25
CA THR A 157 4.37 16.02 11.90
C THR A 157 5.77 15.70 11.45
N TYR A 158 6.01 14.45 11.11
CA TYR A 158 7.29 13.98 10.62
C TYR A 158 7.15 13.31 9.26
N ALA A 159 8.18 13.49 8.43
CA ALA A 159 8.35 12.76 7.20
C ALA A 159 9.81 12.31 7.11
N PHE A 160 10.03 11.04 6.82
CA PHE A 160 11.35 10.45 6.68
C PHE A 160 11.45 9.68 5.38
N LYS A 161 12.68 9.45 4.91
CA LYS A 161 12.94 8.67 3.71
C LYS A 161 13.79 7.43 3.95
N LEU A 162 13.51 6.40 3.15
CA LEU A 162 14.33 5.21 2.96
C LEU A 162 14.57 5.02 1.46
N GLU A 163 15.82 4.79 1.07
CA GLU A 163 16.20 4.69 -0.34
C GLU A 163 16.94 3.39 -0.60
N THR A 164 16.67 2.80 -1.76
CA THR A 164 17.45 1.71 -2.36
C THR A 164 18.89 2.13 -2.65
N LEU A 165 19.81 1.16 -2.76
CA LEU A 165 21.20 1.45 -3.09
C LEU A 165 21.36 2.12 -4.47
N ALA A 166 20.53 1.70 -5.44
CA ALA A 166 20.52 2.27 -6.79
C ALA A 166 20.14 3.76 -6.80
N GLU A 167 19.26 4.17 -5.89
CA GLU A 167 18.85 5.56 -5.71
C GLU A 167 19.95 6.39 -5.05
N ARG A 168 20.61 5.85 -4.00
CA ARG A 168 21.72 6.52 -3.30
C ARG A 168 22.95 6.68 -4.20
N GLY A 169 23.28 5.67 -5.01
CA GLY A 169 24.51 5.62 -5.80
C GLY A 169 24.61 6.70 -6.90
N LYS A 170 23.49 7.21 -7.42
CA LYS A 170 23.51 8.28 -8.45
C LYS A 170 23.62 9.69 -7.88
N GLY A 171 23.38 9.88 -6.58
CA GLY A 171 23.46 11.17 -5.91
C GLY A 171 24.89 11.68 -5.68
N SER A 172 25.90 10.80 -5.72
CA SER A 172 27.31 11.16 -5.49
C SER A 172 28.05 11.55 -6.77
N ASP A 173 27.82 10.83 -7.89
CA ASP A 173 28.75 10.87 -9.03
C ASP A 173 28.16 11.46 -10.33
N SER A 174 26.84 11.73 -10.39
CA SER A 174 26.15 12.09 -11.65
C SER A 174 25.29 13.36 -11.59
N GLY A 175 25.33 14.15 -10.51
CA GLY A 175 24.51 15.37 -10.37
C GLY A 175 22.99 15.14 -10.40
N ALA A 176 22.56 13.87 -10.42
CA ALA A 176 21.16 13.49 -10.35
C ALA A 176 20.78 13.36 -8.88
N SER A 177 19.98 14.31 -8.40
CA SER A 177 19.60 14.38 -7.01
C SER A 177 18.59 13.30 -6.59
N SER A 178 18.60 12.99 -5.29
CA SER A 178 17.65 12.06 -4.67
C SER A 178 16.20 12.50 -4.94
N LEU A 179 15.27 11.55 -5.08
CA LEU A 179 13.88 11.87 -5.45
C LEU A 179 13.20 12.81 -4.46
N LEU A 180 13.60 12.74 -3.19
CA LEU A 180 13.09 13.58 -2.12
C LEU A 180 14.27 14.30 -1.45
N GLU A 181 14.59 15.48 -1.97
CA GLU A 181 15.63 16.33 -1.40
C GLU A 181 15.14 17.03 -0.12
N GLY A 182 16.05 17.14 0.85
CA GLY A 182 15.78 17.83 2.13
C GLY A 182 14.91 17.04 3.11
N LEU A 183 14.64 15.76 2.86
CA LEU A 183 14.06 14.84 3.84
C LEU A 183 15.15 14.07 4.58
N ASP A 184 14.98 13.92 5.88
CA ASP A 184 15.87 13.14 6.73
C ASP A 184 15.68 11.65 6.50
N TYR A 185 16.77 10.89 6.62
CA TYR A 185 16.72 9.44 6.58
C TYR A 185 15.98 8.89 7.79
N PHE A 186 15.24 7.80 7.59
CA PHE A 186 14.51 7.12 8.65
C PHE A 186 15.48 6.67 9.76
N PRO A 187 15.16 6.96 11.04
CA PRO A 187 16.11 6.82 12.13
C PRO A 187 16.52 5.36 12.36
N SER A 188 17.79 5.18 12.67
CA SER A 188 18.36 3.85 12.94
C SER A 188 17.69 3.17 14.13
N GLY A 189 17.43 1.88 14.00
CA GLY A 189 16.74 1.08 15.02
C GLY A 189 15.22 1.17 14.98
N SER A 190 14.64 1.97 14.08
CA SER A 190 13.23 1.88 13.70
C SER A 190 13.05 0.87 12.57
N MET A 191 11.85 0.33 12.44
CA MET A 191 11.51 -0.63 11.40
C MET A 191 10.37 -0.10 10.53
N VAL A 192 10.37 -0.48 9.26
CA VAL A 192 9.20 -0.34 8.39
C VAL A 192 8.83 -1.74 7.94
N ASP A 193 7.56 -2.07 8.10
CA ASP A 193 6.96 -3.35 7.74
C ASP A 193 5.85 -3.14 6.69
N GLY A 194 5.05 -4.18 6.48
CA GLY A 194 3.90 -4.10 5.60
C GLY A 194 4.23 -4.12 4.10
N LEU A 195 3.23 -3.72 3.32
CA LEU A 195 3.35 -3.65 1.86
C LEU A 195 4.42 -2.65 1.41
N ALA A 196 4.58 -1.53 2.11
CA ALA A 196 5.58 -0.50 1.79
C ALA A 196 7.01 -1.08 1.84
N ALA A 197 7.32 -1.85 2.87
CA ALA A 197 8.60 -2.53 3.00
C ALA A 197 8.81 -3.61 1.93
N ALA A 198 7.76 -4.37 1.60
CA ALA A 198 7.81 -5.39 0.55
C ALA A 198 8.08 -4.77 -0.84
N LEU A 199 7.45 -3.62 -1.14
CA LEU A 199 7.67 -2.87 -2.39
C LEU A 199 9.09 -2.33 -2.49
N LEU A 200 9.62 -1.73 -1.41
CA LEU A 200 10.98 -1.21 -1.41
C LEU A 200 12.01 -2.34 -1.55
N SER A 201 11.77 -3.46 -0.86
CA SER A 201 12.60 -4.68 -0.98
C SER A 201 12.59 -5.23 -2.40
N GLN A 202 11.42 -5.26 -3.05
CA GLN A 202 11.28 -5.67 -4.45
C GLN A 202 12.05 -4.74 -5.40
N CYS A 203 12.03 -3.42 -5.16
CA CYS A 203 12.84 -2.46 -5.92
C CYS A 203 14.33 -2.75 -5.76
N GLN A 204 14.79 -2.98 -4.52
CA GLN A 204 16.18 -3.31 -4.20
C GLN A 204 16.62 -4.60 -4.90
N MET A 205 15.81 -5.66 -4.84
CA MET A 205 16.11 -6.95 -5.48
C MET A 205 16.19 -6.86 -7.01
N ARG A 206 15.46 -5.92 -7.62
CA ARG A 206 15.44 -5.70 -9.07
C ARG A 206 16.41 -4.62 -9.54
N ASN A 207 17.21 -4.05 -8.64
CA ASN A 207 18.07 -2.90 -8.91
C ASN A 207 17.31 -1.71 -9.53
N ILE A 208 16.06 -1.51 -9.10
CA ILE A 208 15.22 -0.37 -9.48
C ILE A 208 15.41 0.72 -8.44
N ARG A 209 15.49 1.97 -8.90
CA ARG A 209 15.57 3.15 -8.05
C ARG A 209 14.28 3.34 -7.27
N GLY A 210 14.26 2.94 -6.01
CA GLY A 210 13.13 3.08 -5.10
C GLY A 210 13.42 4.07 -3.97
N THR A 211 12.44 4.94 -3.69
CA THR A 211 12.37 5.78 -2.49
C THR A 211 11.06 5.52 -1.77
N LEU A 212 11.13 5.27 -0.47
CA LEU A 212 10.01 5.14 0.44
C LEU A 212 9.98 6.36 1.36
N CYS A 213 8.91 7.14 1.28
CA CYS A 213 8.61 8.22 2.19
C CYS A 213 7.59 7.71 3.21
N VAL A 214 7.93 7.82 4.50
CA VAL A 214 7.04 7.46 5.59
C VAL A 214 6.65 8.71 6.36
N SER A 215 5.35 8.94 6.49
CA SER A 215 4.79 10.09 7.23
C SER A 215 4.25 9.68 8.59
N TRP A 216 4.19 10.65 9.50
CA TRP A 216 3.53 10.54 10.80
C TRP A 216 2.88 11.89 11.16
N PRO A 217 1.72 11.91 11.84
CA PRO A 217 0.80 10.79 12.09
C PRO A 217 0.09 10.25 10.84
N ASP A 218 -0.68 9.17 11.01
CA ASP A 218 -1.44 8.51 9.93
C ASP A 218 -2.63 9.34 9.42
N HIS A 219 -2.99 10.41 10.12
CA HIS A 219 -4.12 11.28 9.80
C HIS A 219 -3.83 12.72 10.24
N GLY A 220 -4.49 13.68 9.59
CA GLY A 220 -4.38 15.10 9.94
C GLY A 220 -4.02 15.98 8.75
N SER A 221 -4.57 17.19 8.73
CA SER A 221 -4.38 18.17 7.66
C SER A 221 -2.92 18.65 7.55
N SER A 222 -2.22 18.72 8.68
CA SER A 222 -0.80 19.10 8.75
C SER A 222 0.09 18.10 8.01
N VAL A 223 -0.12 16.80 8.18
CA VAL A 223 0.61 15.73 7.47
C VAL A 223 0.29 15.75 5.99
N VAL A 224 -0.99 15.92 5.64
CA VAL A 224 -1.42 16.09 4.24
C VAL A 224 -0.71 17.28 3.60
N ALA A 225 -0.61 18.43 4.29
CA ALA A 225 0.11 19.60 3.80
C ALA A 225 1.62 19.35 3.65
N GLN A 226 2.23 18.63 4.59
CA GLN A 226 3.65 18.26 4.52
C GLN A 226 3.93 17.35 3.32
N VAL A 227 3.18 16.27 3.15
CA VAL A 227 3.30 15.35 2.00
C VAL A 227 3.04 16.09 0.69
N ARG A 228 2.04 16.98 0.65
CA ARG A 228 1.78 17.84 -0.53
C ARG A 228 2.98 18.69 -0.89
N SER A 229 3.54 19.42 0.09
CA SER A 229 4.70 20.29 -0.11
C SER A 229 5.90 19.51 -0.65
N LEU A 230 6.15 18.32 -0.09
CA LEU A 230 7.22 17.42 -0.55
C LEU A 230 7.04 16.96 -1.99
N LEU A 231 5.80 16.59 -2.37
CA LEU A 231 5.49 16.17 -3.73
C LEU A 231 5.60 17.33 -4.73
N GLN A 232 5.08 18.52 -4.39
CA GLN A 232 5.16 19.70 -5.26
C GLN A 232 6.60 20.19 -5.46
N LYS A 233 7.43 20.09 -4.41
CA LYS A 233 8.82 20.55 -4.45
C LYS A 233 9.72 19.62 -5.25
N ASN A 234 9.49 18.30 -5.24
CA ASN A 234 10.48 17.35 -5.74
C ASN A 234 10.00 16.44 -6.90
N VAL A 235 8.69 16.22 -7.05
CA VAL A 235 8.17 15.13 -7.88
C VAL A 235 7.17 15.62 -8.93
N LEU A 236 6.16 16.37 -8.47
CA LEU A 236 5.01 16.77 -9.27
C LEU A 236 5.05 18.29 -9.53
N HIS A 237 6.13 18.76 -10.13
CA HIS A 237 6.26 20.17 -10.53
C HIS A 237 5.13 20.54 -11.51
N GLY A 238 4.28 21.49 -11.12
CA GLY A 238 3.20 22.00 -11.97
C GLY A 238 1.88 21.23 -11.88
N PHE A 239 1.76 20.20 -11.05
CA PHE A 239 0.46 19.60 -10.75
C PHE A 239 -0.26 20.42 -9.69
N ASP A 240 -1.50 20.81 -9.98
CA ASP A 240 -2.36 21.46 -8.98
C ASP A 240 -2.91 20.39 -8.02
N LEU A 241 -2.38 20.40 -6.79
CA LEU A 241 -2.84 19.56 -5.69
C LEU A 241 -3.81 20.33 -4.77
N SER A 242 -4.50 21.36 -5.28
CA SER A 242 -5.46 22.16 -4.53
C SER A 242 -6.51 21.28 -3.87
N SER A 243 -6.56 21.30 -2.54
CA SER A 243 -7.64 20.69 -1.77
C SER A 243 -8.84 21.62 -1.78
N SER A 244 -10.01 21.09 -2.11
CA SER A 244 -11.26 21.78 -1.79
C SER A 244 -11.45 21.72 -0.27
N ALA A 245 -11.14 22.82 0.39
CA ALA A 245 -11.10 23.01 1.85
C ALA A 245 -12.45 22.82 2.59
N GLY A 246 -13.45 22.17 1.96
CA GLY A 246 -14.80 21.96 2.52
C GLY A 246 -15.13 20.53 2.92
N VAL A 247 -14.28 19.54 2.61
CA VAL A 247 -14.55 18.10 2.85
C VAL A 247 -13.58 17.49 3.88
N GLU A 248 -12.81 18.34 4.57
CA GLU A 248 -11.70 17.94 5.45
C GLU A 248 -12.15 17.09 6.65
N ASP A 249 -13.34 17.33 7.21
CA ASP A 249 -13.77 16.69 8.45
C ASP A 249 -14.47 15.33 8.29
N LYS A 250 -15.07 15.04 7.13
CA LYS A 250 -15.82 13.78 6.94
C LYS A 250 -14.93 12.61 6.55
N HIS A 251 -13.90 12.84 5.74
CA HIS A 251 -13.02 11.78 5.26
C HIS A 251 -12.05 11.26 6.32
N LEU A 252 -11.55 12.14 7.20
CA LEU A 252 -10.69 11.75 8.32
C LEU A 252 -11.45 10.90 9.37
N ARG A 253 -12.75 11.15 9.55
CA ARG A 253 -13.61 10.35 10.46
C ARG A 253 -13.93 8.95 9.93
N ILE A 254 -14.02 8.76 8.61
CA ILE A 254 -14.33 7.45 8.02
C ILE A 254 -13.15 6.48 8.18
N THR A 255 -11.92 6.97 8.16
CA THR A 255 -10.71 6.18 8.42
C THR A 255 -10.57 5.86 9.92
N GLN A 256 -10.88 6.81 10.81
CA GLN A 256 -10.88 6.58 12.27
C GLN A 256 -11.76 5.41 12.75
N ILE A 257 -12.86 5.10 12.05
CA ILE A 257 -13.79 4.04 12.47
C ILE A 257 -13.36 2.65 11.96
N LYS A 258 -12.48 2.56 10.95
CA LYS A 258 -12.13 1.29 10.29
C LYS A 258 -10.83 0.64 10.75
N ASP A 259 -9.99 1.33 11.53
CA ASP A 259 -8.75 0.76 12.08
C ASP A 259 -8.97 0.03 13.43
N TYR A 260 -10.05 -0.75 13.51
CA TYR A 260 -10.11 -1.87 14.47
C TYR A 260 -9.51 -3.11 13.79
N PRO A 261 -8.45 -3.72 14.34
CA PRO A 261 -7.97 -4.98 13.82
C PRO A 261 -8.98 -6.07 14.18
N PHE A 262 -9.55 -6.72 13.16
CA PHE A 262 -10.38 -7.93 13.25
C PHE A 262 -11.68 -7.81 14.07
N ASP A 263 -12.77 -7.39 13.41
CA ASP A 263 -14.09 -7.90 13.81
C ASP A 263 -14.22 -9.32 13.24
N SER A 264 -13.86 -10.30 14.07
CA SER A 264 -14.23 -11.68 13.88
C SER A 264 -15.70 -11.85 14.23
N GLU A 265 -16.61 -11.37 13.37
CA GLU A 265 -18.01 -11.81 13.38
C GLU A 265 -18.10 -13.19 12.72
N LEU A 266 -17.55 -14.19 13.42
CA LEU A 266 -17.82 -15.62 13.18
C LEU A 266 -18.32 -16.25 14.48
N TYR A 267 -19.40 -15.70 15.04
CA TYR A 267 -20.33 -16.43 15.90
C TYR A 267 -21.72 -15.80 15.81
N THR A 268 -22.54 -16.33 14.91
CA THR A 268 -23.99 -16.48 15.08
C THR A 268 -24.41 -17.80 14.48
#